data_AF-A0AAJ6J1C5-F1
#
_entry.id   AF-A0AAJ6J1C5-F1
#
_cell.length_a   1.000
_cell.length_b   1.000
_cell.length_c   1.000
_cell.angle_alpha   90.00
_cell.angle_beta   90.00
_cell.angle_gamma   90.00
#
_symmetry.space_group_name_H-M   'P 1'
#
loop_
_entity.id
_entity.type
_entity.pdbx_description
1 polymer ?
#
loop_
_entity_poly.entity_id
_entity_poly.type
_entity_poly.pdbx_seq_one_letter_code
_entity_poly.pdbx_strand_id
1 'polypeptide(L)'
;MPENTVTAPLAPMEPEDVAAAFAYLRARLVGDHDTACAVADDTGTELLHRLLVDVAARVFIPVTAEDDRDGEPCAHSFLAAALGRLLLELLGHGACLGSLPGAADAITRFTDNILTEGGDVASVLRQLEAAGMRQAMEAHPAHRTTA
;
A
#
# COMPACT_ATOMS: atom_id res chain seq x y z
N MET A 1 27.69 7.53 -14.66
CA MET A 1 26.82 7.61 -13.48
C MET A 1 25.40 7.45 -13.96
N PRO A 2 24.62 6.44 -13.52
CA PRO A 2 23.22 6.39 -13.87
C PRO A 2 22.51 7.51 -13.10
N GLU A 3 21.74 8.30 -13.82
CA GLU A 3 20.92 9.36 -13.24
C GLU A 3 19.81 8.67 -12.45
N ASN A 4 19.92 8.67 -11.12
CA ASN A 4 18.80 8.35 -10.25
C ASN A 4 17.72 9.39 -10.53
N THR A 5 16.80 9.06 -11.44
CA THR A 5 15.60 9.84 -11.66
C THR A 5 14.81 9.73 -10.36
N VAL A 6 14.97 10.74 -9.50
CA VAL A 6 14.11 10.91 -8.33
C VAL A 6 12.74 11.20 -8.89
N THR A 7 11.94 10.15 -9.08
CA THR A 7 10.52 10.25 -9.42
C THR A 7 9.91 11.21 -8.41
N ALA A 8 9.29 12.28 -8.88
CA ALA A 8 8.60 13.22 -8.01
C ALA A 8 7.67 12.45 -7.06
N PRO A 9 7.59 12.81 -5.76
CA PRO A 9 6.68 12.16 -4.83
C PRO A 9 5.27 12.11 -5.44
N LEU A 10 4.72 10.91 -5.57
CA LEU A 10 3.35 10.74 -6.06
C LEU A 10 2.39 11.53 -5.16
N ALA A 11 1.37 12.15 -5.76
CA ALA A 11 0.37 12.89 -5.00
C ALA A 11 -0.20 11.99 -3.87
N PRO A 12 -0.30 12.50 -2.63
CA PRO A 12 -0.88 11.75 -1.52
C PRO A 12 -2.29 11.25 -1.85
N MET A 13 -2.68 10.09 -1.33
CA MET A 13 -4.04 9.56 -1.49
C MET A 13 -5.04 10.36 -0.64
N GLU A 14 -6.31 10.33 -1.01
CA GLU A 14 -7.37 10.83 -0.13
C GLU A 14 -7.56 9.87 1.06
N PRO A 15 -7.93 10.38 2.26
CA PRO A 15 -8.14 9.54 3.44
C PRO A 15 -9.15 8.39 3.21
N GLU A 16 -10.23 8.68 2.47
CA GLU A 16 -11.27 7.72 2.12
C GLU A 16 -10.76 6.60 1.19
N ASP A 17 -9.89 6.94 0.24
CA ASP A 17 -9.26 5.98 -0.66
C ASP A 17 -8.35 5.01 0.09
N VAL A 18 -7.57 5.53 1.06
CA VAL A 18 -6.73 4.70 1.94
C VAL A 18 -7.61 3.75 2.75
N ALA A 19 -8.68 4.26 3.36
CA ALA A 19 -9.59 3.46 4.17
C ALA A 19 -10.25 2.33 3.36
N ALA A 20 -10.75 2.63 2.16
CA ALA A 20 -11.38 1.65 1.27
C ALA A 20 -10.41 0.53 0.86
N ALA A 21 -9.19 0.88 0.46
CA ALA A 21 -8.17 -0.09 0.07
C ALA A 21 -7.76 -1.02 1.22
N PHE A 22 -7.52 -0.47 2.43
CA PHE A 22 -7.14 -1.28 3.59
C PHE A 22 -8.31 -2.10 4.17
N ALA A 23 -9.55 -1.61 4.06
CA ALA A 23 -10.74 -2.40 4.40
C ALA A 23 -10.85 -3.65 3.52
N TYR A 24 -10.64 -3.51 2.21
CA TYR A 24 -10.62 -4.65 1.28
C TYR A 24 -9.49 -5.64 1.59
N LEU A 25 -8.27 -5.15 1.81
CA LEU A 25 -7.11 -6.00 2.15
C LEU A 25 -7.33 -6.81 3.43
N ARG A 26 -7.89 -6.20 4.48
CA ARG A 26 -8.20 -6.91 5.73
C ARG A 26 -9.26 -7.98 5.56
N ALA A 27 -10.36 -7.67 4.85
CA ALA A 27 -11.43 -8.62 4.59
C ALA A 27 -10.89 -9.86 3.85
N ARG A 28 -10.06 -9.63 2.83
CA ARG A 28 -9.37 -10.70 2.09
C ARG A 28 -8.42 -11.51 2.98
N LEU A 29 -7.63 -10.85 3.83
CA LEU A 29 -6.67 -11.52 4.72
C LEU A 29 -7.34 -12.56 5.64
N VAL A 30 -8.51 -12.24 6.20
CA VAL A 30 -9.23 -13.15 7.10
C VAL A 30 -10.22 -14.08 6.37
N GLY A 31 -10.28 -14.00 5.04
CA GLY A 31 -11.22 -14.79 4.24
C GLY A 31 -12.68 -14.35 4.36
N ASP A 32 -12.95 -13.12 4.78
CA ASP A 32 -14.29 -12.53 4.80
C ASP A 32 -14.66 -12.01 3.41
N HIS A 33 -15.26 -12.89 2.61
CA HIS A 33 -15.63 -12.61 1.23
C HIS A 33 -16.84 -11.68 1.13
N ASP A 34 -17.76 -11.73 2.10
CA ASP A 34 -18.96 -10.91 2.10
C ASP A 34 -18.60 -9.43 2.31
N THR A 35 -17.74 -9.16 3.30
CA THR A 35 -17.22 -7.80 3.53
C THR A 35 -16.36 -7.33 2.36
N ALA A 36 -15.53 -8.20 1.78
CA ALA A 36 -14.72 -7.84 0.61
C ALA A 36 -15.58 -7.47 -0.61
N CYS A 37 -16.68 -8.20 -0.85
CA CYS A 37 -17.65 -7.87 -1.89
C CYS A 37 -18.34 -6.55 -1.61
N ALA A 38 -18.82 -6.31 -0.40
CA ALA A 38 -19.47 -5.04 -0.04
C ALA A 38 -18.56 -3.83 -0.29
N VAL A 39 -17.28 -3.90 0.12
CA VAL A 39 -16.31 -2.82 -0.14
C VAL A 39 -16.07 -2.62 -1.65
N ALA A 40 -16.01 -3.71 -2.42
CA ALA A 40 -15.85 -3.66 -3.87
C ALA A 40 -17.07 -3.07 -4.59
N ASP A 41 -18.27 -3.33 -4.10
CA ASP A 41 -19.52 -2.79 -4.62
C ASP A 41 -19.66 -1.30 -4.29
N ASP A 42 -19.34 -0.90 -3.06
CA ASP A 42 -19.41 0.50 -2.61
C ASP A 42 -18.38 1.41 -3.31
N THR A 43 -17.16 0.89 -3.53
CA THR A 43 -16.06 1.65 -4.16
C THR A 43 -16.06 1.54 -5.68
N GLY A 44 -16.60 0.45 -6.22
CA GLY A 44 -16.44 0.06 -7.62
C GLY A 44 -15.12 -0.70 -7.87
N THR A 45 -15.21 -1.84 -8.55
CA THR A 45 -14.09 -2.78 -8.75
C THR A 45 -12.88 -2.17 -9.48
N GLU A 46 -13.12 -1.33 -10.50
CA GLU A 46 -12.05 -0.69 -11.28
C GLU A 46 -11.30 0.37 -10.46
N LEU A 47 -12.05 1.20 -9.72
CA LEU A 47 -11.47 2.19 -8.82
C LEU A 47 -10.69 1.49 -7.70
N LEU A 48 -11.29 0.50 -7.03
CA LEU A 48 -10.64 -0.22 -5.95
C LEU A 48 -9.37 -0.94 -6.40
N HIS A 49 -9.35 -1.50 -7.61
CA HIS A 49 -8.12 -2.07 -8.18
C HIS A 49 -7.02 -1.01 -8.32
N ARG A 50 -7.36 0.18 -8.84
CA ARG A 50 -6.43 1.31 -8.92
C ARG A 50 -5.95 1.75 -7.53
N LEU A 51 -6.82 1.78 -6.53
CA LEU A 51 -6.46 2.12 -5.16
C LEU A 51 -5.47 1.13 -4.54
N LEU A 52 -5.59 -0.17 -4.83
CA LEU A 52 -4.60 -1.16 -4.38
C LEU A 52 -3.21 -0.91 -5.00
N VAL A 53 -3.16 -0.53 -6.28
CA VAL A 53 -1.91 -0.14 -6.95
C VAL A 53 -1.35 1.14 -6.31
N ASP A 54 -2.21 2.12 -6.02
CA ASP A 54 -1.81 3.37 -5.39
C ASP A 54 -1.31 3.15 -3.95
N VAL A 55 -1.91 2.25 -3.16
CA VAL A 55 -1.40 1.87 -1.83
C VAL A 55 -0.02 1.24 -1.92
N ALA A 56 0.19 0.31 -2.87
CA ALA A 56 1.50 -0.28 -3.08
C ALA A 56 2.56 0.80 -3.46
N ALA A 57 2.17 1.82 -4.24
CA ALA A 57 3.10 2.83 -4.72
C ALA A 57 3.39 3.92 -3.70
N ARG A 58 2.37 4.34 -2.95
CA ARG A 58 2.38 5.56 -2.15
C ARG A 58 2.50 5.29 -0.65
N VAL A 59 2.21 4.08 -0.20
CA VAL A 59 2.31 3.68 1.21
C VAL A 59 3.42 2.66 1.42
N PHE A 60 3.44 1.57 0.65
CA PHE A 60 4.44 0.52 0.84
C PHE A 60 5.86 0.97 0.47
N ILE A 61 6.06 1.59 -0.70
CA ILE A 61 7.40 2.00 -1.13
C ILE A 61 8.03 3.05 -0.20
N PRO A 62 7.33 4.12 0.22
CA PRO A 62 7.93 5.09 1.15
C PRO A 62 8.23 4.49 2.52
N VAL A 63 7.31 3.70 3.10
CA VAL A 63 7.52 3.08 4.42
C VAL A 63 8.64 2.03 4.41
N THR A 64 8.84 1.35 3.28
CA THR A 64 9.96 0.40 3.13
C THR A 64 11.28 1.06 2.74
N ALA A 65 11.24 2.32 2.28
CA ALA A 65 12.42 3.11 1.95
C ALA A 65 12.91 3.96 3.14
N GLU A 66 12.06 4.25 4.13
CA GLU A 66 12.49 4.85 5.38
C GLU A 66 13.18 3.80 6.27
N ASP A 67 14.50 3.92 6.38
CA ASP A 67 15.27 3.22 7.39
C ASP A 67 15.16 3.99 8.72
N ASP A 68 14.78 3.31 9.79
CA ASP A 68 14.68 3.84 11.15
C ASP A 68 16.07 4.02 11.80
N ARG A 69 17.14 4.00 11.01
CA ARG A 69 18.54 4.21 11.42
C ARG A 69 19.09 5.49 10.81
N ASP A 70 18.98 6.57 11.57
CA ASP A 70 19.73 7.84 11.40
C ASP A 70 19.60 8.56 10.03
N GLY A 71 18.69 8.15 9.15
CA GLY A 71 18.49 8.75 7.83
C GLY A 71 19.49 8.30 6.75
N GLU A 72 20.33 7.29 7.02
CA GLU A 72 21.18 6.66 6.00
C GLU A 72 20.50 5.41 5.43
N PRO A 73 20.25 5.32 4.11
CA PRO A 73 19.59 4.15 3.54
C PRO A 73 20.49 2.90 3.64
N CYS A 74 20.08 1.88 4.42
CA CYS A 74 20.81 0.62 4.48
C CYS A 74 20.46 -0.33 3.31
N ALA A 75 21.29 -1.36 3.12
CA ALA A 75 21.10 -2.37 2.08
C ALA A 75 19.71 -3.07 2.12
N HIS A 76 19.09 -3.15 3.29
CA HIS A 76 17.74 -3.72 3.46
C HIS A 76 16.66 -2.77 2.92
N SER A 77 16.79 -1.45 3.12
CA SER A 77 15.88 -0.44 2.57
C SER A 77 15.98 -0.33 1.04
N PHE A 78 17.18 -0.49 0.48
CA PHE A 78 17.35 -0.59 -0.98
C PHE A 78 16.69 -1.84 -1.55
N LEU A 79 16.82 -2.99 -0.88
CA LEU A 79 16.18 -4.24 -1.28
C LEU A 79 14.65 -4.15 -1.18
N ALA A 80 14.13 -3.61 -0.07
CA ALA A 80 12.70 -3.45 0.13
C ALA A 80 12.09 -2.46 -0.87
N ALA A 81 12.77 -1.35 -1.18
CA ALA A 81 12.35 -0.42 -2.22
C ALA A 81 12.42 -1.01 -3.64
N ALA A 82 13.39 -1.89 -3.93
CA ALA A 82 13.46 -2.60 -5.20
C ALA A 82 12.34 -3.65 -5.33
N LEU A 83 12.05 -4.37 -4.24
CA LEU A 83 10.96 -5.34 -4.16
C LEU A 83 9.58 -4.68 -4.25
N GLY A 84 9.39 -3.52 -3.62
CA GLY A 84 8.16 -2.72 -3.74
C GLY A 84 7.94 -2.22 -5.18
N ARG A 85 9.00 -1.80 -5.88
CA ARG A 85 8.93 -1.44 -7.31
C ARG A 85 8.60 -2.64 -8.19
N LEU A 86 9.17 -3.81 -7.90
CA LEU A 86 8.82 -5.05 -8.61
C LEU A 86 7.35 -5.44 -8.40
N LEU A 87 6.84 -5.30 -7.18
CA LEU A 87 5.41 -5.51 -6.89
C LEU A 87 4.54 -4.57 -7.74
N LEU A 88 4.89 -3.28 -7.85
CA LEU A 88 4.17 -2.35 -8.70
C LEU A 88 4.19 -2.73 -10.18
N GLU A 89 5.34 -3.13 -10.69
CA GLU A 89 5.48 -3.53 -12.09
C GLU A 89 4.60 -4.76 -12.39
N LEU A 90 4.56 -5.70 -11.44
CA LEU A 90 3.70 -6.89 -11.50
C LEU A 90 2.20 -6.55 -11.39
N LEU A 91 1.82 -5.61 -10.53
CA LEU A 91 0.43 -5.13 -10.39
C LEU A 91 -0.03 -4.30 -11.61
N GLY A 92 0.86 -3.54 -12.23
CA GLY A 92 0.57 -2.67 -13.38
C GLY A 92 0.55 -3.37 -14.74
N HIS A 93 1.33 -4.45 -14.92
CA HIS A 93 1.51 -5.12 -16.22
C HIS A 93 1.15 -6.61 -16.24
N GLY A 94 0.93 -7.24 -15.08
CA GLY A 94 0.74 -8.69 -14.98
C GLY A 94 -0.70 -9.12 -15.28
N ALA A 95 -0.91 -9.82 -16.40
CA ALA A 95 -2.18 -10.45 -16.76
C ALA A 95 -2.72 -11.46 -15.71
N CYS A 96 -1.89 -11.92 -14.77
CA CYS A 96 -2.30 -12.78 -13.65
C CYS A 96 -2.67 -12.04 -12.35
N LEU A 97 -2.28 -10.77 -12.21
CA LEU A 97 -2.51 -9.95 -11.02
C LEU A 97 -3.44 -8.76 -11.25
N GLY A 98 -3.82 -8.50 -12.50
CA GLY A 98 -4.78 -7.45 -12.87
C GLY A 98 -6.23 -7.72 -12.46
N SER A 99 -6.49 -8.76 -11.66
CA SER A 99 -7.78 -8.95 -10.99
C SER A 99 -7.69 -8.42 -9.57
N LEU A 100 -8.77 -7.80 -9.09
CA LEU A 100 -8.86 -7.23 -7.76
C LEU A 100 -8.43 -8.22 -6.63
N PRO A 101 -8.87 -9.50 -6.64
CA PRO A 101 -8.39 -10.48 -5.66
C PRO A 101 -6.90 -10.83 -5.83
N GLY A 102 -6.42 -10.91 -7.07
CA GLY A 102 -5.01 -11.19 -7.37
C GLY A 102 -4.08 -10.09 -6.85
N ALA A 103 -4.47 -8.83 -6.99
CA ALA A 103 -3.74 -7.69 -6.46
C ALA A 103 -3.66 -7.74 -4.92
N ALA A 104 -4.78 -7.99 -4.24
CA ALA A 104 -4.81 -8.12 -2.78
C ALA A 104 -3.98 -9.30 -2.26
N ASP A 105 -4.04 -10.46 -2.94
CA ASP A 105 -3.25 -11.63 -2.58
C ASP A 105 -1.74 -11.37 -2.74
N ALA A 106 -1.34 -10.66 -3.81
CA ALA A 106 0.06 -10.28 -4.03
C ALA A 106 0.57 -9.31 -2.95
N ILE A 107 -0.20 -8.28 -2.60
CA ILE A 107 0.14 -7.33 -1.53
C ILE A 107 0.26 -8.05 -0.18
N THR A 108 -0.67 -8.96 0.11
CA THR A 108 -0.66 -9.74 1.36
C THR A 108 0.58 -10.63 1.46
N ARG A 109 0.89 -11.40 0.40
CA ARG A 109 2.09 -12.25 0.36
C ARG A 109 3.37 -11.44 0.42
N PHE A 110 3.42 -10.27 -0.22
CA PHE A 110 4.57 -9.37 -0.12
C PHE A 110 4.79 -8.92 1.33
N THR A 111 3.73 -8.52 2.02
CA THR A 111 3.77 -8.12 3.43
C THR A 111 4.28 -9.26 4.32
N ASP A 112 3.79 -10.48 4.09
CA ASP A 112 4.18 -11.69 4.83
C ASP A 112 5.63 -12.13 4.59
N ASN A 113 6.13 -11.99 3.36
CA ASN A 113 7.47 -12.48 3.03
C ASN A 113 8.56 -11.45 3.27
N ILE A 114 8.25 -10.15 3.15
CA ILE A 114 9.25 -9.08 3.10
C ILE A 114 9.17 -8.16 4.32
N LEU A 115 7.97 -7.87 4.83
CA LEU A 115 7.77 -6.79 5.81
C LEU A 115 7.56 -7.25 7.24
N THR A 116 7.28 -8.53 7.45
CA THR A 116 6.91 -9.02 8.77
C THR A 116 8.10 -9.50 9.60
N GLU A 117 9.25 -9.88 9.02
CA GLU A 117 10.39 -10.51 9.75
C GLU A 117 9.93 -11.54 10.82
N GLY A 118 8.82 -12.27 10.59
CA GLY A 118 8.21 -13.20 11.55
C GLY A 118 7.08 -12.65 12.44
N GLY A 119 6.63 -11.42 12.20
CA GLY A 119 5.47 -10.77 12.81
C GLY A 119 4.14 -11.07 12.11
N ASP A 120 3.03 -10.55 12.67
CA ASP A 120 1.69 -10.74 12.14
C ASP A 120 1.39 -9.78 10.98
N VAL A 121 1.02 -10.31 9.82
CA VAL A 121 0.64 -9.55 8.61
C VAL A 121 -0.45 -8.53 8.92
N ALA A 122 -1.43 -8.87 9.76
CA ALA A 122 -2.50 -7.94 10.10
C ALA A 122 -1.97 -6.72 10.89
N SER A 123 -0.95 -6.92 11.72
CA SER A 123 -0.29 -5.83 12.46
C SER A 123 0.47 -4.88 11.53
N VAL A 124 1.18 -5.41 10.54
CA VAL A 124 1.92 -4.61 9.55
C VAL A 124 0.95 -3.84 8.65
N LEU A 125 -0.14 -4.47 8.19
CA LEU A 125 -1.18 -3.77 7.42
C LEU A 125 -1.81 -2.62 8.22
N ARG A 126 -2.05 -2.78 9.54
CA ARG A 126 -2.53 -1.69 10.40
C ARG A 126 -1.53 -0.54 10.51
N GLN A 127 -0.24 -0.84 10.61
CA GLN A 127 0.80 0.20 10.67
C GLN A 127 0.90 0.96 9.35
N LEU A 128 0.83 0.25 8.22
CA LEU A 128 0.83 0.84 6.89
C LEU A 128 -0.41 1.73 6.66
N GLU A 129 -1.59 1.29 7.09
CA GLU A 129 -2.80 2.11 7.06
C GLU A 129 -2.64 3.38 7.88
N ALA A 130 -2.09 3.29 9.11
CA ALA A 130 -1.87 4.45 9.96
C ALA A 130 -0.88 5.44 9.35
N ALA A 131 0.18 4.95 8.70
CA ALA A 131 1.13 5.78 7.96
C ALA A 131 0.49 6.46 6.75
N GLY A 132 -0.24 5.69 5.92
CA GLY A 132 -0.95 6.22 4.76
C GLY A 132 -2.02 7.24 5.13
N MET A 133 -2.78 6.99 6.21
CA MET A 133 -3.79 7.92 6.73
C MET A 133 -3.16 9.22 7.21
N ARG A 134 -2.03 9.14 7.93
CA ARG A 134 -1.29 10.33 8.37
C ARG A 134 -0.84 11.18 7.17
N GLN A 135 -0.23 10.55 6.17
CA GLN A 135 0.20 11.22 4.94
C GLN A 135 -0.97 11.88 4.21
N ALA A 136 -2.08 11.16 4.07
CA ALA A 136 -3.31 11.66 3.46
C ALA A 136 -3.88 12.87 4.21
N MET A 137 -3.95 12.82 5.55
CA MET A 137 -4.48 13.91 6.37
C MET A 137 -3.57 15.15 6.38
N GLU A 138 -2.25 14.96 6.36
CA GLU A 138 -1.28 16.07 6.29
C GLU A 138 -1.34 16.79 4.95
N ALA A 139 -1.59 16.05 3.87
CA ALA A 139 -1.75 16.58 2.52
C ALA A 139 -3.12 17.26 2.28
N HIS A 140 -4.16 16.80 2.97
CA HIS A 140 -5.54 17.29 2.83
C HIS A 140 -6.06 17.90 4.15
N PRO A 141 -5.49 19.04 4.62
CA PRO A 141 -5.79 19.62 5.93
C PRO A 141 -7.24 20.11 6.10
N ALA A 142 -8.03 20.18 5.03
CA ALA A 142 -9.43 20.60 5.05
C ALA A 142 -10.38 19.65 5.81
N HIS A 143 -9.92 18.44 6.16
CA HIS A 143 -10.66 17.50 7.03
C HIS A 143 -10.36 17.64 8.53
N ARG A 144 -9.55 18.63 8.95
CA ARG A 144 -9.57 19.07 10.35
C ARG A 144 -10.85 19.85 10.63
N THR A 145 -11.95 19.13 10.84
CA THR A 145 -13.11 19.72 11.49
C THR A 145 -12.67 20.15 12.88
N THR A 146 -12.68 21.46 13.08
CA THR A 146 -12.59 22.14 14.37
C THR A 146 -13.59 21.51 15.33
N ALA A 147 -13.09 20.87 16.38
CA ALA A 147 -13.83 20.65 17.61
C ALA A 147 -13.70 21.88 18.52
#